data_AF-A0A2N2Q2Y6-F1
#
_entry.id   AF-A0A2N2Q2Y6-F1
#
_cell.length_a   1.000
_cell.length_b   1.000
_cell.length_c   1.000
_cell.angle_alpha   90.00
_cell.angle_beta   90.00
_cell.angle_gamma   90.00
#
_symmetry.space_group_name_H-M   'P 1'
#
loop_
_entity.id
_entity.type
_entity.pdbx_description
1 polymer ?
#
loop_
_entity_poly.entity_id
_entity_poly.type
_entity_poly.pdbx_seq_one_letter_code
_entity_poly.pdbx_strand_id
1 'polypeptide(L)' 'MALQRQQFQRLRQLFEELKQHGLALDTLSMGMSHDYPAAIQEGATIVRVGTAIFGARPAKVG' A
#
# COMPACT_ATOMS: atom_id res chain seq x y z
N MET A 1 -13.02 -3.35 5.86
CA MET A 1 -12.16 -4.56 5.82
C MET A 1 -12.20 -5.26 4.46
N ALA A 2 -13.34 -5.77 3.99
CA ALA A 2 -13.40 -6.51 2.71
C ALA A 2 -13.06 -5.67 1.47
N LEU A 3 -13.57 -4.44 1.36
CA LEU A 3 -13.34 -3.58 0.18
C LEU A 3 -11.87 -3.14 0.01
N GLN A 4 -11.18 -2.84 1.12
CA GLN A 4 -9.75 -2.49 1.11
C GLN A 4 -8.89 -3.65 0.60
N ARG A 5 -9.19 -4.88 1.03
CA ARG A 5 -8.48 -6.06 0.56
C ARG A 5 -8.69 -6.30 -0.94
N GLN A 6 -9.90 -6.07 -1.47
CA GLN A 6 -10.14 -6.18 -2.92
C GLN A 6 -9.29 -5.21 -3.74
N GLN A 7 -9.10 -3.98 -3.28
CA GLN A 7 -8.26 -2.99 -3.97
C GLN A 7 -6.78 -3.41 -3.97
N PHE A 8 -6.25 -3.86 -2.82
CA PHE A 8 -4.87 -4.35 -2.73
C PHE A 8 -4.65 -5.64 -3.52
N GLN A 9 -5.62 -6.56 -3.51
CA GLN A 9 -5.58 -7.77 -4.33
C GLN A 9 -5.51 -7.42 -5.83
N ARG A 10 -6.32 -6.47 -6.29
CA ARG A 10 -6.28 -6.02 -7.69
C ARG A 10 -4.93 -5.40 -8.05
N LEU A 11 -4.36 -4.61 -7.15
CA LEU A 11 -3.04 -4.02 -7.36
C LEU A 11 -1.93 -5.09 -7.40
N ARG A 12 -2.00 -6.12 -6.55
CA ARG A 12 -1.09 -7.26 -6.57
C ARG A 12 -1.15 -8.03 -7.90
N GLN A 13 -2.35 -8.22 -8.46
CA GLN A 13 -2.52 -8.85 -9.77
C GLN A 13 -1.85 -8.05 -10.89
N LEU A 14 -2.08 -6.72 -10.93
CA LEU A 14 -1.45 -5.84 -11.90
C LEU A 14 0.09 -5.85 -11.77
N PHE A 15 0.60 -5.88 -10.54
CA PHE A 15 2.05 -5.98 -10.30
C PHE A 15 2.64 -7.27 -10.89
N GLU A 16 1.99 -8.41 -10.69
CA GLU A 16 2.47 -9.69 -11.26
C GLU A 16 2.27 -9.75 -12.79
N GLU A 17 1.20 -9.16 -13.32
CA GLU A 17 1.01 -9.01 -14.77
C GLU A 17 2.13 -8.20 -15.40
N LEU A 18 2.52 -7.07 -14.80
CA LEU A 18 3.64 -6.26 -15.28
C LEU A 18 4.97 -7.02 -15.24
N LYS A 19 5.19 -7.86 -14.23
CA LYS A 19 6.37 -8.75 -14.18
C LYS A 19 6.37 -9.79 -15.29
N GLN A 20 5.20 -10.36 -15.61
CA GLN A 20 5.06 -11.29 -16.74
C GLN A 20 5.34 -10.62 -18.09
N HIS A 21 5.07 -9.32 -18.21
CA HIS A 21 5.46 -8.52 -19.38
C HIS A 21 6.95 -8.14 -19.41
N GLY A 22 7.77 -8.70 -18.51
CA GLY A 22 9.23 -8.52 -18.51
C GLY A 22 9.71 -7.31 -17.73
N LEU A 23 8.85 -6.58 -17.02
CA LEU A 23 9.30 -5.51 -16.12
C LEU A 23 9.92 -6.11 -14.86
N ALA A 24 11.16 -5.71 -14.58
CA ALA A 24 11.86 -6.07 -13.35
C ALA A 24 11.34 -5.24 -12.16
N LEU A 25 10.19 -5.64 -11.63
CA LEU A 25 9.59 -5.03 -10.45
C LEU A 25 9.83 -5.90 -9.20
N ASP A 26 10.36 -5.30 -8.15
CA ASP A 26 10.60 -5.93 -6.84
C ASP A 26 9.76 -5.30 -5.71
N THR A 27 9.16 -4.14 -5.99
CA THR A 27 8.54 -3.31 -4.97
C THR A 27 7.06 -3.10 -5.23
N LEU A 28 6.22 -3.62 -4.33
CA LEU A 28 4.78 -3.38 -4.30
C LEU A 28 4.45 -2.41 -3.15
N SER A 29 4.39 -1.12 -3.50
CA SER A 29 4.15 -0.03 -2.55
C SER A 29 2.67 0.25 -2.36
N MET A 30 2.09 -0.25 -1.27
CA MET A 30 0.68 -0.03 -0.93
C MET A 30 0.44 -0.11 0.57
N GLY A 31 -0.66 0.50 1.03
CA GLY A 31 -0.95 0.64 2.46
C GLY A 31 -0.37 1.92 3.07
N MET A 32 -1.19 2.53 3.90
CA MET A 32 -0.95 3.73 4.68
C MET A 32 -1.30 3.48 6.15
N SER A 33 -1.16 4.50 7.01
CA SER A 33 -1.36 4.40 8.47
C SER A 33 -2.63 3.65 8.93
N HIS A 34 -3.70 3.67 8.15
CA HIS A 34 -5.00 3.09 8.54
C HIS A 34 -5.33 1.73 7.91
N ASP A 35 -4.54 1.27 6.94
CA ASP A 35 -4.84 0.05 6.16
C ASP A 35 -3.60 -0.80 5.84
N TYR A 36 -2.42 -0.42 6.36
CA TYR A 36 -1.18 -1.19 6.17
C TYR A 36 -1.27 -2.68 6.61
N PRO A 37 -2.04 -3.09 7.65
CA PRO A 37 -2.14 -4.51 7.97
C PRO A 37 -2.81 -5.32 6.86
N ALA A 38 -3.86 -4.76 6.24
CA ALA A 38 -4.51 -5.39 5.09
C ALA A 38 -3.59 -5.39 3.86
N ALA A 39 -2.82 -4.32 3.64
CA ALA A 39 -1.83 -4.27 2.57
C ALA A 39 -0.75 -5.35 2.72
N ILE A 40 -0.26 -5.60 3.94
CA ILE A 40 0.70 -6.68 4.23
C ILE A 40 0.10 -8.04 3.90
N GLN A 41 -1.15 -8.29 4.29
CA GLN A 41 -1.85 -9.55 3.98
C GLN A 41 -2.01 -9.80 2.47
N GLU A 42 -2.08 -8.73 1.65
CA GLU A 42 -2.18 -8.81 0.20
C GLU A 42 -0.81 -8.72 -0.53
N GLY A 43 0.30 -8.75 0.22
CA GLY A 43 1.65 -8.88 -0.34
C GLY A 43 2.39 -7.56 -0.59
N ALA A 44 2.05 -6.48 0.12
CA ALA A 44 2.86 -5.26 0.08
C ALA A 44 4.29 -5.53 0.54
N THR A 45 5.27 -5.04 -0.21
CA THR A 45 6.70 -5.11 0.18
C THR A 45 7.17 -3.81 0.84
N ILE A 46 6.42 -2.72 0.65
CA ILE A 46 6.63 -1.44 1.33
C ILE A 46 5.27 -0.83 1.69
N VAL A 47 5.15 -0.35 2.92
CA VAL A 47 4.00 0.38 3.46
C VAL A 47 4.41 1.80 3.83
N ARG A 48 3.48 2.76 3.73
CA ARG A 48 3.77 4.19 3.95
C ARG A 48 3.08 4.68 5.22
N VAL A 49 3.74 4.54 6.36
CA VAL A 49 3.15 4.89 7.66
C VAL A 49 3.64 6.26 8.13
N GLY A 50 2.70 7.18 8.34
CA GLY A 50 2.99 8.54 8.79
C GLY A 50 2.26 8.85 10.08
N THR A 51 0.95 9.12 9.99
CA THR A 51 0.08 9.44 11.14
C THR A 51 0.15 8.44 12.29
N ALA A 52 0.29 7.15 12.02
CA ALA A 52 0.41 6.16 13.11
C ALA A 52 1.75 6.23 13.86
N ILE A 53 2.80 6.83 13.25
CA ILE A 53 4.11 7.04 13.89
C ILE A 53 4.19 8.44 14.51
N PHE A 54 3.74 9.47 13.78
CA PHE A 54 3.99 10.87 14.11
C PHE A 54 2.75 11.64 14.60
N GLY A 55 1.57 11.03 14.59
CA GLY A 55 0.31 11.70 14.89
C GLY A 55 -0.23 12.58 13.76
N ALA A 56 -1.27 13.36 14.06
CA ALA A 56 -1.89 14.27 13.10
C ALA A 56 -0.95 15.41 12.71
N ARG A 57 -1.02 15.85 11.45
CA ARG A 57 -0.24 17.01 10.99
C ARG A 57 -0.75 18.28 11.70
N PRO A 58 0.13 19.16 12.19
CA PRO A 58 -0.29 20.46 12.71
C PRO A 58 -1.02 21.26 11.62
N ALA A 59 -2.04 22.03 12.02
CA ALA A 59 -2.73 22.94 11.12
C ALA A 59 -1.72 23.93 10.54
N LYS A 60 -1.81 24.21 9.23
CA LYS A 60 -1.03 25.29 8.64
C LYS A 60 -1.55 26.60 9.22
N VAL A 61 -0.69 27.35 9.89
CA VAL A 61 -0.97 28.76 10.20
C VAL A 61 -0.76 29.52 8.88
N GLY A 62 -1.82 30.16 8.40
CA GLY A 62 -1.80 31.00 7.21
C GLY A 62 -1.13 32.35 7.47
#